data_AF-A0A4T0AGF6-F1
#
_entry.id   AF-A0A4T0AGF6-F1
#
_cell.length_a   1.000
_cell.length_b   1.000
_cell.length_c   1.000
_cell.angle_alpha   90.00
_cell.angle_beta   90.00
_cell.angle_gamma   90.00
#
_symmetry.space_group_name_H-M   'P 1'
#
loop_
_entity.id
_entity.type
_entity.pdbx_description
1 polymer ?
#
loop_
_entity_poly.entity_id
_entity_poly.type
_entity_poly.pdbx_seq_one_letter_code
_entity_poly.pdbx_strand_id
1 'polypeptide(L)'
;MSDMAALPPEEVEKLERGLRCWTSGWQQAPESSLDPNNENGPIPFTSSSLLALAYARIYLNLGPYRQLQTREPQHIARALTRCPEIERSEGVIAALLYATHMLGIPVKLGVDRVAKSQAFFWSVRHSLASLDCAILLSKWLTIVASTSATSPLTGDEERILYWVKCIVEEAYAVVDFDDTPAEDIDFQNSADLALAVLRIWAHFFKSNSQWPFINIIGHGLEAYRNTLVHAKV
;
A
#
# COMPACT_ATOMS: atom_id res chain seq x y z
N MET A 1 22.81 -13.77 7.45
CA MET A 1 22.74 -12.84 8.60
C MET A 1 21.33 -12.31 8.62
N SER A 2 20.66 -12.34 9.77
CA SER A 2 19.21 -12.13 9.90
C SER A 2 18.79 -10.72 9.45
N ASP A 3 18.36 -10.58 8.19
CA ASP A 3 17.85 -9.34 7.59
C ASP A 3 16.38 -9.05 7.98
N MET A 4 15.85 -9.77 8.98
CA MET A 4 14.63 -9.33 9.66
C MET A 4 15.02 -8.29 10.71
N ALA A 5 14.88 -7.02 10.36
CA ALA A 5 14.78 -5.94 11.34
C ALA A 5 13.40 -6.00 12.05
N ALA A 6 13.04 -7.17 12.58
CA ALA A 6 11.84 -7.34 13.39
C ALA A 6 12.08 -6.65 14.73
N LEU A 7 11.16 -5.76 15.10
CA LEU A 7 11.21 -5.09 16.39
C LEU A 7 10.98 -6.12 17.51
N PRO A 8 11.61 -5.94 18.70
CA PRO A 8 11.28 -6.76 19.86
C PRO A 8 9.77 -6.71 20.17
N PRO A 9 9.14 -7.82 20.58
CA PRO A 9 7.70 -7.86 20.84
C PRO A 9 7.20 -6.78 21.82
N GLU A 10 8.00 -6.48 22.85
CA GLU A 10 7.68 -5.41 23.82
C GLU A 10 7.63 -4.02 23.17
N GLU A 11 8.56 -3.74 22.24
CA GLU A 11 8.56 -2.48 21.49
C GLU A 11 7.40 -2.41 20.51
N VAL A 12 7.06 -3.53 19.84
CA VAL A 12 5.86 -3.63 19.00
C VAL A 12 4.61 -3.30 19.81
N GLU A 13 4.43 -3.93 20.97
CA GLU A 13 3.26 -3.72 21.81
C GLU A 13 3.14 -2.26 22.28
N LYS A 14 4.26 -1.66 22.69
CA LYS A 14 4.33 -0.26 23.12
C LYS A 14 3.96 0.70 21.99
N LEU A 15 4.50 0.48 20.79
CA LEU A 15 4.19 1.29 19.61
C LEU A 15 2.71 1.16 19.25
N GLU A 16 2.20 -0.06 19.11
CA GLU A 16 0.79 -0.28 18.78
C GLU A 16 -0.16 0.31 19.81
N ARG A 17 0.16 0.20 21.10
CA ARG A 17 -0.62 0.84 22.17
C ARG A 17 -0.67 2.35 21.96
N GLY A 18 0.47 2.98 21.68
CA GLY A 18 0.55 4.40 21.35
C GLY A 18 -0.30 4.78 20.13
N LEU A 19 -0.23 3.97 19.06
CA LEU A 19 -1.03 4.18 17.85
C LEU A 19 -2.54 4.01 18.11
N ARG A 20 -2.94 3.03 18.93
CA ARG A 20 -4.34 2.85 19.35
C ARG A 20 -4.85 4.04 20.18
N CYS A 21 -4.04 4.53 21.11
CA CYS A 21 -4.36 5.74 21.88
C CYS A 21 -4.49 6.97 20.98
N TRP A 22 -3.59 7.12 20.00
CA TRP A 22 -3.67 8.18 19.00
C TRP A 22 -4.97 8.09 18.19
N THR A 23 -5.32 6.91 17.69
CA THR A 23 -6.57 6.69 16.93
C THR A 23 -7.80 7.05 17.76
N SER A 24 -7.83 6.66 19.04
CA SER A 24 -8.93 6.99 19.94
C SER A 24 -9.06 8.50 20.15
N GLY A 25 -7.95 9.20 20.37
CA GLY A 25 -7.94 10.66 20.48
C GLY A 25 -8.37 11.35 19.19
N TRP A 26 -7.90 10.86 18.05
CA TRP A 26 -8.29 11.35 16.72
C TRP A 26 -9.80 11.21 16.52
N GLN A 27 -10.40 10.06 16.82
CA GLN A 27 -11.85 9.82 16.67
C GLN A 27 -12.74 10.74 17.53
N GLN A 28 -12.21 11.28 18.63
CA GLN A 28 -12.95 12.18 19.52
C GLN A 28 -12.85 13.65 19.10
N ALA A 29 -11.88 14.01 18.25
CA ALA A 29 -11.70 15.39 17.82
C ALA A 29 -12.75 15.77 16.74
N PRO A 30 -13.44 16.91 16.87
CA PRO A 30 -14.53 17.28 15.95
C PRO A 30 -14.06 17.56 14.52
N GLU A 31 -12.78 17.91 14.36
CA GLU A 31 -12.16 18.18 13.06
C GLU A 31 -11.71 16.90 12.34
N SER A 32 -11.74 15.75 13.02
CA SER A 32 -11.30 14.47 12.46
C SER A 32 -12.33 13.90 11.51
N SER A 33 -12.09 14.12 10.22
CA SER A 33 -12.92 13.56 9.16
C SER A 33 -12.08 13.05 8.01
N LEU A 34 -12.45 11.88 7.50
CA LEU A 34 -11.93 11.33 6.24
C LEU A 34 -12.91 11.57 5.08
N ASP A 35 -13.90 12.45 5.25
CA ASP A 35 -14.71 12.92 4.13
C ASP A 35 -13.84 13.84 3.25
N PRO A 36 -13.61 13.50 1.97
CA PRO A 36 -12.84 14.34 1.05
C PRO A 36 -13.42 15.75 0.86
N ASN A 37 -14.70 15.96 1.18
CA ASN A 37 -15.36 17.27 1.08
C ASN A 37 -15.28 18.08 2.39
N ASN A 38 -14.67 17.56 3.45
CA ASN A 38 -14.51 18.28 4.70
C ASN A 38 -13.50 19.43 4.55
N GLU A 39 -13.85 20.63 5.04
CA GLU A 39 -12.98 21.81 4.98
C GLU A 39 -11.65 21.63 5.72
N ASN A 40 -11.63 20.82 6.77
CA ASN A 40 -10.42 20.47 7.51
C ASN A 40 -9.61 19.35 6.85
N GLY A 41 -10.12 18.75 5.77
CA GLY A 41 -9.68 17.49 5.15
C GLY A 41 -8.16 17.27 5.06
N PRO A 42 -7.33 18.23 4.59
CA PRO A 42 -5.90 17.97 4.39
C PRO A 42 -5.15 17.48 5.65
N ILE A 43 -5.53 17.98 6.84
CA ILE A 43 -4.85 17.64 8.10
C ILE A 43 -5.21 16.22 8.55
N PRO A 44 -6.50 15.86 8.76
CA PRO A 44 -6.90 14.49 9.10
C PRO A 44 -6.38 13.47 8.10
N PHE A 45 -6.51 13.71 6.78
CA PHE A 45 -6.02 12.78 5.76
C PHE A 45 -4.52 12.53 5.86
N THR A 46 -3.72 13.60 5.96
CA THR A 46 -2.26 13.45 6.12
C THR A 46 -1.93 12.73 7.42
N SER A 47 -2.62 13.05 8.52
CA SER A 47 -2.40 12.42 9.82
C SER A 47 -2.72 10.91 9.81
N SER A 48 -3.82 10.50 9.17
CA SER A 48 -4.20 9.10 9.02
C SER A 48 -3.23 8.35 8.10
N SER A 49 -2.67 9.01 7.07
CA SER A 49 -1.61 8.40 6.26
C SER A 49 -0.33 8.15 7.07
N LEU A 50 0.01 9.04 8.01
CA LEU A 50 1.15 8.83 8.90
C LEU A 50 0.89 7.73 9.93
N LEU A 51 -0.35 7.57 10.40
CA LEU A 51 -0.76 6.44 11.22
C LEU A 51 -0.56 5.12 10.47
N ALA A 52 -1.07 5.03 9.24
CA ALA A 52 -0.91 3.85 8.39
C ALA A 52 0.56 3.53 8.12
N LEU A 53 1.37 4.56 7.85
CA LEU A 53 2.82 4.43 7.71
C LEU A 53 3.50 3.89 8.97
N ALA A 54 3.07 4.33 10.16
CA ALA A 54 3.61 3.86 11.42
C ALA A 54 3.33 2.35 11.60
N TYR A 55 2.09 1.92 11.38
CA TYR A 55 1.74 0.50 11.41
C TYR A 55 2.52 -0.32 10.36
N ALA A 56 2.61 0.17 9.12
CA ALA A 56 3.35 -0.52 8.07
C ALA A 56 4.82 -0.73 8.46
N ARG A 57 5.46 0.28 9.08
CA ARG A 57 6.88 0.21 9.45
C ARG A 57 7.20 -0.64 10.68
N ILE A 58 6.21 -0.96 11.50
CA ILE A 58 6.36 -1.96 12.56
C ILE A 58 6.67 -3.33 11.95
N TYR A 59 6.01 -3.66 10.83
CA TYR A 59 6.06 -4.98 10.21
C TYR A 59 6.92 -5.05 8.93
N LEU A 60 7.23 -3.91 8.32
CA LEU A 60 8.05 -3.83 7.11
C LEU A 60 8.92 -2.57 7.10
N ASN A 61 10.22 -2.74 7.37
CA ASN A 61 11.16 -1.62 7.26
C ASN A 61 11.58 -1.38 5.81
N LEU A 62 10.75 -0.62 5.08
CA LEU A 62 11.04 -0.29 3.68
C LEU A 62 12.18 0.74 3.52
N GLY A 63 12.55 1.46 4.58
CA GLY A 63 13.46 2.61 4.53
C GLY A 63 14.73 2.41 3.67
N PRO A 64 15.57 1.40 3.98
CA PRO A 64 16.79 1.09 3.21
C PRO A 64 16.55 0.62 1.77
N TYR A 65 15.36 0.10 1.48
CA TYR A 65 15.03 -0.60 0.23
C TYR A 65 14.28 0.26 -0.79
N ARG A 66 13.83 1.47 -0.44
CA ARG A 66 13.18 2.34 -1.43
C ARG A 66 14.15 2.95 -2.44
N GLN A 67 15.34 3.34 -1.99
CA GLN A 67 16.37 4.01 -2.80
C GLN A 67 15.87 5.17 -3.69
N LEU A 68 14.84 5.92 -3.26
CA LEU A 68 14.23 6.97 -4.08
C LEU A 68 15.18 8.13 -4.41
N GLN A 69 16.23 8.32 -3.62
CA GLN A 69 17.27 9.32 -3.88
C GLN A 69 18.03 9.09 -5.19
N THR A 70 18.02 7.84 -5.71
CA THR A 70 18.65 7.51 -7.00
C THR A 70 17.92 8.15 -8.17
N ARG A 71 16.61 8.41 -8.02
CA ARG A 71 15.70 8.86 -9.09
C ARG A 71 15.66 7.94 -10.32
N GLU A 72 16.16 6.71 -10.18
CA GLU A 72 16.27 5.74 -11.25
C GLU A 72 15.28 4.58 -11.01
N PRO A 73 14.21 4.46 -11.81
CA PRO A 73 13.15 3.47 -11.60
C PRO A 73 13.67 2.03 -11.45
N GLN A 74 14.67 1.65 -12.25
CA GLN A 74 15.27 0.33 -12.21
C GLN A 74 16.08 0.06 -10.94
N HIS A 75 16.76 1.09 -10.39
CA HIS A 75 17.47 0.96 -9.12
C HIS A 75 16.50 0.83 -7.95
N ILE A 76 15.41 1.61 -7.97
CA ILE A 76 14.32 1.53 -7.00
C ILE A 76 13.71 0.12 -7.03
N ALA A 77 13.35 -0.40 -8.20
CA ALA A 77 12.78 -1.74 -8.36
C ALA A 77 13.68 -2.84 -7.79
N ARG A 78 14.97 -2.85 -8.15
CA ARG A 78 15.95 -3.80 -7.63
C ARG A 78 16.13 -3.69 -6.12
N ALA A 79 16.05 -2.49 -5.57
CA ALA A 79 16.12 -2.28 -4.13
C ALA A 79 14.87 -2.82 -3.42
N LEU A 80 13.68 -2.60 -3.98
CA LEU A 80 12.41 -3.13 -3.46
C LEU A 80 12.35 -4.67 -3.49
N THR A 81 12.92 -5.32 -4.52
CA THR A 81 13.03 -6.80 -4.56
C THR A 81 13.87 -7.38 -3.44
N ARG A 82 14.83 -6.61 -2.89
CA ARG A 82 15.65 -7.01 -1.75
C ARG A 82 15.00 -6.73 -0.40
N CYS A 83 13.86 -6.04 -0.39
CA CYS A 83 13.11 -5.78 0.84
C CYS A 83 12.70 -7.12 1.48
N PRO A 84 12.84 -7.27 2.81
CA PRO A 84 12.51 -8.51 3.50
C PRO A 84 11.06 -8.94 3.26
N GLU A 85 10.82 -10.23 3.43
CA GLU A 85 9.45 -10.77 3.44
C GLU A 85 8.71 -10.38 4.71
N ILE A 86 7.38 -10.41 4.61
CA ILE A 86 6.47 -10.18 5.74
C ILE A 86 6.15 -11.53 6.39
N GLU A 87 5.94 -11.53 7.69
CA GLU A 87 5.40 -12.71 8.38
C GLU A 87 3.87 -12.60 8.50
N ARG A 88 3.15 -13.67 8.11
CA ARG A 88 1.71 -13.78 8.39
C ARG A 88 1.52 -14.00 9.89
N SER A 89 0.96 -13.02 10.57
CA SER A 89 0.71 -13.05 12.02
C SER A 89 -0.49 -12.17 12.38
N GLU A 90 -1.04 -12.32 13.59
CA GLU A 90 -2.14 -11.45 14.06
C GLU A 90 -1.71 -9.97 14.13
N GLY A 91 -0.43 -9.70 14.39
CA GLY A 91 0.08 -8.33 14.51
C GLY A 91 -0.04 -7.52 13.21
N VAL A 92 0.22 -8.15 12.06
CA VAL A 92 0.26 -7.42 10.77
C VAL A 92 -1.15 -7.00 10.30
N ILE A 93 -2.21 -7.59 10.85
CA ILE A 93 -3.61 -7.35 10.45
C ILE A 93 -3.97 -5.87 10.53
N ALA A 94 -3.59 -5.16 11.59
CA ALA A 94 -3.86 -3.73 11.71
C ALA A 94 -3.18 -2.93 10.60
N ALA A 95 -1.93 -3.25 10.28
CA ALA A 95 -1.19 -2.58 9.20
C ALA A 95 -1.82 -2.84 7.83
N LEU A 96 -2.26 -4.08 7.57
CA LEU A 96 -2.96 -4.45 6.34
C LEU A 96 -4.31 -3.76 6.21
N LEU A 97 -5.05 -3.62 7.30
CA LEU A 97 -6.32 -2.89 7.32
C LEU A 97 -6.12 -1.42 6.90
N TYR A 98 -5.12 -0.74 7.48
CA TYR A 98 -4.79 0.64 7.10
C TYR A 98 -4.30 0.74 5.65
N ALA A 99 -3.44 -0.17 5.20
CA ALA A 99 -2.97 -0.20 3.81
C ALA A 99 -4.11 -0.42 2.81
N THR A 100 -5.05 -1.31 3.14
CA THR A 100 -6.25 -1.59 2.34
C THR A 100 -7.16 -0.36 2.27
N HIS A 101 -7.40 0.32 3.40
CA HIS A 101 -8.18 1.56 3.41
C HIS A 101 -7.51 2.69 2.61
N MET A 102 -6.19 2.82 2.71
CA MET A 102 -5.44 3.82 1.94
C MET A 102 -5.59 3.63 0.43
N LEU A 103 -5.68 2.39 -0.06
CA LEU A 103 -5.95 2.10 -1.46
C LEU A 103 -7.43 2.30 -1.82
N GLY A 104 -8.34 1.88 -0.95
CA GLY A 104 -9.78 1.92 -1.20
C GLY A 104 -10.34 3.34 -1.34
N ILE A 105 -9.83 4.31 -0.58
CA ILE A 105 -10.33 5.70 -0.67
C ILE A 105 -10.12 6.32 -2.07
N PRO A 106 -8.90 6.36 -2.64
CA PRO A 106 -8.70 6.96 -3.96
C PRO A 106 -9.36 6.16 -5.08
N VAL A 107 -9.50 4.84 -4.94
CA VAL A 107 -10.27 4.02 -5.91
C VAL A 107 -11.74 4.45 -5.92
N LYS A 108 -12.37 4.56 -4.75
CA LYS A 108 -13.78 5.01 -4.61
C LYS A 108 -14.04 6.42 -5.13
N LEU A 109 -13.03 7.30 -5.09
CA LEU A 109 -13.14 8.65 -5.64
C LEU A 109 -13.03 8.69 -7.17
N GLY A 110 -12.73 7.56 -7.79
CA GLY A 110 -12.51 7.41 -9.22
C GLY A 110 -11.02 7.44 -9.54
N VAL A 111 -10.50 6.30 -9.97
CA VAL A 111 -9.07 6.09 -10.18
C VAL A 111 -8.47 7.15 -11.13
N ASP A 112 -9.09 7.32 -12.28
CA ASP A 112 -8.65 8.24 -13.32
C ASP A 112 -8.81 9.71 -12.94
N ARG A 113 -9.88 10.02 -12.20
CA ARG A 113 -10.10 11.36 -11.64
C ARG A 113 -8.98 11.71 -10.66
N VAL A 114 -8.64 10.81 -9.75
CA VAL A 114 -7.56 11.00 -8.78
C VAL A 114 -6.21 11.11 -9.48
N ALA A 115 -5.92 10.22 -10.43
CA ALA A 115 -4.67 10.22 -11.20
C ALA A 115 -4.51 11.47 -12.10
N LYS A 116 -5.58 12.11 -12.57
CA LYS A 116 -5.48 13.33 -13.39
C LYS A 116 -5.51 14.60 -12.55
N SER A 117 -6.38 14.66 -11.54
CA SER A 117 -6.54 15.86 -10.70
C SER A 117 -5.42 16.04 -9.68
N GLN A 118 -4.78 14.95 -9.25
CA GLN A 118 -3.75 14.94 -8.21
C GLN A 118 -4.22 15.53 -6.87
N ALA A 119 -5.52 15.80 -6.72
CA ALA A 119 -6.13 16.41 -5.55
C ALA A 119 -6.10 15.48 -4.32
N PHE A 120 -5.78 14.20 -4.50
CA PHE A 120 -5.71 13.22 -3.41
C PHE A 120 -4.34 13.19 -2.71
N PHE A 121 -3.28 13.65 -3.39
CA PHE A 121 -1.96 13.75 -2.78
C PHE A 121 -1.85 15.09 -2.07
N TRP A 122 -2.21 15.12 -0.80
CA TRP A 122 -2.15 16.34 0.02
C TRP A 122 -0.73 16.70 0.48
N SER A 123 0.21 15.75 0.45
CA SER A 123 1.62 15.99 0.76
C SER A 123 2.54 14.87 0.26
N VAL A 124 3.84 15.18 0.13
CA VAL A 124 4.89 14.17 -0.14
C VAL A 124 4.89 13.06 0.92
N ARG A 125 4.55 13.39 2.18
CA ARG A 125 4.45 12.39 3.27
C ARG A 125 3.34 11.39 3.00
N HIS A 126 2.19 11.85 2.48
CA HIS A 126 1.09 10.97 2.09
C HIS A 126 1.55 10.01 0.98
N SER A 127 2.23 10.51 -0.05
CA SER A 127 2.74 9.65 -1.14
C SER A 127 3.76 8.60 -0.67
N LEU A 128 4.64 8.97 0.28
CA LEU A 128 5.57 8.02 0.89
C LEU A 128 4.85 6.98 1.76
N ALA A 129 3.79 7.38 2.48
CA ALA A 129 2.95 6.44 3.22
C ALA A 129 2.23 5.45 2.30
N SER A 130 1.68 5.96 1.19
CA SER A 130 1.04 5.16 0.15
C SER A 130 2.00 4.16 -0.48
N LEU A 131 3.26 4.56 -0.73
CA LEU A 131 4.30 3.63 -1.19
C LEU A 131 4.56 2.50 -0.20
N ASP A 132 4.82 2.82 1.08
CA ASP A 132 5.09 1.80 2.10
C ASP A 132 3.88 0.83 2.24
N CYS A 133 2.65 1.35 2.18
CA CYS A 133 1.42 0.54 2.20
C CYS A 133 1.24 -0.32 0.95
N ALA A 134 1.56 0.20 -0.24
CA ALA A 134 1.49 -0.55 -1.49
C ALA A 134 2.42 -1.77 -1.47
N ILE A 135 3.66 -1.58 -0.99
CA ILE A 135 4.64 -2.67 -0.88
C ILE A 135 4.22 -3.67 0.20
N LEU A 136 3.75 -3.19 1.37
CA LEU A 136 3.25 -4.05 2.44
C LEU A 136 2.13 -4.97 1.93
N LEU A 137 1.12 -4.39 1.30
CA LEU A 137 -0.05 -5.13 0.82
C LEU A 137 0.32 -6.11 -0.29
N SER A 138 1.17 -5.70 -1.25
CA SER A 138 1.65 -6.56 -2.33
C SER A 138 2.47 -7.75 -1.83
N LYS A 139 3.37 -7.53 -0.87
CA LYS A 139 4.15 -8.62 -0.25
C LYS A 139 3.26 -9.59 0.52
N TRP A 140 2.33 -9.09 1.34
CA TRP A 140 1.40 -9.96 2.06
C TRP A 140 0.56 -10.82 1.12
N LEU A 141 0.01 -10.24 0.06
CA LEU A 141 -0.74 -10.98 -0.97
C LEU A 141 0.11 -12.06 -1.66
N THR A 142 1.38 -11.77 -1.92
CA THR A 142 2.34 -12.74 -2.49
C THR A 142 2.57 -13.91 -1.52
N ILE A 143 2.73 -13.63 -0.23
CA ILE A 143 2.91 -14.66 0.79
C ILE A 143 1.64 -15.49 0.96
N VAL A 144 0.46 -14.87 0.98
CA VAL A 144 -0.84 -15.57 0.99
C VAL A 144 -0.94 -16.53 -0.20
N ALA A 145 -0.58 -16.09 -1.40
CA ALA A 145 -0.59 -16.95 -2.58
C ALA A 145 0.30 -18.20 -2.44
N SER A 146 1.48 -18.04 -1.83
CA SER A 146 2.45 -19.13 -1.66
C SER A 146 2.14 -20.08 -0.49
N THR A 147 1.39 -19.62 0.51
CA THR A 147 1.20 -20.36 1.78
C THR A 147 -0.23 -20.82 2.02
N SER A 148 -1.22 -20.32 1.26
CA SER A 148 -2.65 -20.65 1.47
C SER A 148 -2.97 -22.14 1.41
N ALA A 149 -2.20 -22.92 0.62
CA ALA A 149 -2.37 -24.36 0.51
C ALA A 149 -1.92 -25.14 1.77
N THR A 150 -0.97 -24.60 2.54
CA THR A 150 -0.37 -25.27 3.71
C THR A 150 -0.76 -24.62 5.04
N SER A 151 -1.11 -23.34 5.01
CA SER A 151 -1.55 -22.54 6.15
C SER A 151 -2.81 -21.77 5.74
N PRO A 152 -3.99 -22.22 6.20
CA PRO A 152 -5.25 -21.56 5.84
C PRO A 152 -5.27 -20.12 6.32
N LEU A 153 -6.10 -19.28 5.70
CA LEU A 153 -6.28 -17.90 6.10
C LEU A 153 -7.02 -17.82 7.44
N THR A 154 -6.67 -16.85 8.27
CA THR A 154 -7.51 -16.48 9.42
C THR A 154 -8.73 -15.70 8.94
N GLY A 155 -9.78 -15.59 9.78
CA GLY A 155 -10.97 -14.82 9.41
C GLY A 155 -10.68 -13.34 9.11
N ASP A 156 -9.68 -12.75 9.78
CA ASP A 156 -9.24 -11.39 9.50
C ASP A 156 -8.49 -11.28 8.16
N GLU A 157 -7.64 -12.26 7.84
CA GLU A 157 -6.96 -12.34 6.54
C GLU A 157 -7.95 -12.53 5.38
N GLU A 158 -8.95 -13.41 5.54
CA GLU A 158 -10.02 -13.61 4.56
C GLU A 158 -10.78 -12.30 4.29
N ARG A 159 -11.09 -11.55 5.35
CA ARG A 159 -11.81 -10.28 5.25
C ARG A 159 -10.99 -9.21 4.55
N ILE A 160 -9.69 -9.10 4.88
CA ILE A 160 -8.77 -8.19 4.20
C ILE A 160 -8.65 -8.57 2.73
N LEU A 161 -8.41 -9.85 2.42
CA LEU A 161 -8.27 -10.34 1.05
C LEU A 161 -9.51 -10.03 0.23
N TYR A 162 -10.70 -10.28 0.79
CA TYR A 162 -11.97 -9.93 0.16
C TYR A 162 -12.08 -8.44 -0.14
N TRP A 163 -11.75 -7.57 0.81
CA TRP A 163 -11.80 -6.12 0.58
C TRP A 163 -10.80 -5.66 -0.49
N VAL A 164 -9.58 -6.18 -0.46
CA VAL A 164 -8.58 -5.90 -1.50
C VAL A 164 -9.11 -6.31 -2.86
N LYS A 165 -9.66 -7.52 -2.97
CA LYS A 165 -10.28 -8.00 -4.20
C LYS A 165 -11.35 -7.03 -4.71
N CYS A 166 -12.32 -6.65 -3.87
CA CYS A 166 -13.37 -5.71 -4.28
C CYS A 166 -12.80 -4.36 -4.74
N ILE A 167 -11.78 -3.84 -4.05
CA ILE A 167 -11.13 -2.57 -4.42
C ILE A 167 -10.42 -2.70 -5.77
N VAL A 168 -9.73 -3.82 -6.02
CA VAL A 168 -9.05 -4.06 -7.29
C VAL A 168 -10.09 -4.25 -8.41
N GLU A 169 -11.14 -5.04 -8.21
CA GLU A 169 -12.25 -5.19 -9.17
C GLU A 169 -12.88 -3.83 -9.52
N GLU A 170 -13.14 -2.98 -8.53
CA GLU A 170 -13.68 -1.64 -8.74
C GLU A 170 -12.74 -0.76 -9.59
N ALA A 171 -11.43 -0.80 -9.32
CA ALA A 171 -10.44 -0.04 -10.08
C ALA A 171 -10.35 -0.48 -11.55
N TYR A 172 -10.36 -1.79 -11.80
CA TYR A 172 -10.25 -2.36 -13.15
C TYR A 172 -11.56 -2.27 -13.95
N ALA A 173 -12.71 -2.15 -13.29
CA ALA A 173 -13.98 -1.95 -13.97
C ALA A 173 -14.08 -0.58 -14.68
N VAL A 174 -13.29 0.41 -14.26
CA VAL A 174 -13.39 1.80 -14.74
C VAL A 174 -12.14 2.34 -15.42
N VAL A 175 -11.01 1.65 -15.30
CA VAL A 175 -9.75 2.05 -15.92
C VAL A 175 -9.28 1.00 -16.90
N ASP A 176 -9.14 1.42 -18.16
CA ASP A 176 -8.34 0.69 -19.13
C ASP A 176 -6.87 1.02 -18.84
N PHE A 177 -6.19 0.13 -18.12
CA PHE A 177 -4.76 0.29 -17.94
C PHE A 177 -4.11 -0.13 -19.27
N ASP A 178 -3.84 0.85 -20.14
CA ASP A 178 -3.44 0.77 -21.56
C ASP A 178 -2.31 -0.23 -21.96
N ASP A 179 -1.68 -0.93 -21.01
CA ASP A 179 -0.47 -1.76 -21.21
C ASP A 179 -0.66 -3.27 -20.91
N THR A 180 -1.83 -3.74 -20.48
CA THR A 180 -2.07 -5.17 -20.20
C THR A 180 -3.57 -5.39 -20.15
N PRO A 181 -4.16 -6.23 -21.03
CA PRO A 181 -5.59 -6.46 -21.04
C PRO A 181 -6.04 -6.92 -19.66
N ALA A 182 -7.16 -6.39 -19.17
CA ALA A 182 -7.77 -6.79 -17.89
C ALA A 182 -8.13 -8.29 -17.83
N GLU A 183 -8.11 -8.97 -18.98
CA GLU A 183 -8.40 -10.40 -19.16
C GLU A 183 -7.34 -11.35 -18.55
N ASP A 184 -6.17 -10.85 -18.11
CA ASP A 184 -5.08 -11.65 -17.54
C ASP A 184 -5.01 -11.65 -15.99
N ILE A 185 -5.94 -10.98 -15.29
CA ILE A 185 -5.93 -10.94 -13.82
C ILE A 185 -6.94 -11.94 -13.28
N ASP A 186 -6.44 -13.03 -12.68
CA ASP A 186 -7.28 -13.88 -11.85
C ASP A 186 -7.50 -13.21 -10.48
N PHE A 187 -8.66 -12.58 -10.30
CA PHE A 187 -9.05 -11.92 -9.04
C PHE A 187 -9.17 -12.90 -7.85
N GLN A 188 -9.17 -14.22 -8.08
CA GLN A 188 -9.09 -15.22 -7.01
C GLN A 188 -7.63 -15.52 -6.63
N ASN A 189 -6.69 -15.24 -7.53
CA ASN A 189 -5.26 -15.44 -7.30
C ASN A 189 -4.69 -14.25 -6.53
N SER A 190 -4.28 -14.49 -5.27
CA SER A 190 -3.70 -13.44 -4.42
C SER A 190 -2.41 -12.85 -5.02
N ALA A 191 -1.63 -13.62 -5.78
CA ALA A 191 -0.44 -13.09 -6.42
C ALA A 191 -0.78 -12.16 -7.59
N ASP A 192 -1.93 -12.31 -8.25
CA ASP A 192 -2.36 -11.40 -9.31
C ASP A 192 -2.95 -10.12 -8.71
N LEU A 193 -3.69 -10.24 -7.60
CA LEU A 193 -4.09 -9.09 -6.77
C LEU A 193 -2.86 -8.29 -6.30
N ALA A 194 -1.76 -8.95 -5.93
CA ALA A 194 -0.50 -8.30 -5.54
C ALA A 194 0.07 -7.39 -6.64
N LEU A 195 0.04 -7.86 -7.89
CA LEU A 195 0.50 -7.10 -9.05
C LEU A 195 -0.48 -5.97 -9.39
N ALA A 196 -1.77 -6.23 -9.25
CA ALA A 196 -2.83 -5.27 -9.52
C ALA A 196 -2.77 -4.07 -8.56
N VAL A 197 -2.55 -4.32 -7.26
CA VAL A 197 -2.31 -3.28 -6.24
C VAL A 197 -1.14 -2.37 -6.65
N LEU A 198 -0.01 -2.94 -7.07
CA LEU A 198 1.16 -2.16 -7.51
C LEU A 198 0.84 -1.32 -8.75
N ARG A 199 0.08 -1.88 -9.70
CA ARG A 199 -0.32 -1.19 -10.93
C ARG A 199 -1.22 0.00 -10.65
N ILE A 200 -2.22 -0.16 -9.78
CA ILE A 200 -3.14 0.93 -9.38
C ILE A 200 -2.35 2.07 -8.72
N TRP A 201 -1.46 1.75 -7.76
CA TRP A 201 -0.63 2.77 -7.12
C TRP A 201 0.35 3.44 -8.09
N ALA A 202 0.96 2.69 -8.99
CA ALA A 202 1.82 3.24 -10.03
C ALA A 202 1.07 4.24 -10.91
N HIS A 203 -0.17 3.92 -11.31
CA HIS A 203 -1.03 4.81 -12.08
C HIS A 203 -1.34 6.11 -11.33
N PHE A 204 -1.70 6.03 -10.05
CA PHE A 204 -1.93 7.22 -9.23
C PHE A 204 -0.71 8.15 -9.20
N PHE A 205 0.50 7.59 -9.13
CA PHE A 205 1.72 8.36 -8.98
C PHE A 205 2.28 8.96 -10.28
N LYS A 206 2.05 8.35 -11.46
CA LYS A 206 2.77 8.69 -12.72
C LYS A 206 2.42 10.05 -13.33
N SER A 207 1.32 10.68 -12.91
CA SER A 207 0.79 11.90 -13.53
C SER A 207 0.81 13.12 -12.59
N ASN A 208 1.70 13.10 -11.58
CA ASN A 208 1.81 14.19 -10.62
C ASN A 208 2.61 15.37 -11.19
N SER A 209 1.91 16.49 -11.43
CA SER A 209 2.50 17.73 -11.93
C SER A 209 3.08 18.63 -10.84
N GLN A 210 2.56 18.55 -9.60
CA GLN A 210 2.96 19.41 -8.49
C GLN A 210 4.32 18.99 -7.90
N TRP A 211 4.55 17.69 -7.78
CA TRP A 211 5.76 17.09 -7.24
C TRP A 211 6.27 16.01 -8.19
N PRO A 212 7.13 16.36 -9.16
CA PRO A 212 7.66 15.43 -10.16
C PRO A 212 8.37 14.19 -9.56
N PHE A 213 8.87 14.29 -8.33
CA PHE A 213 9.44 13.17 -7.60
C PHE A 213 8.42 12.03 -7.35
N ILE A 214 7.13 12.32 -7.26
CA ILE A 214 6.10 11.28 -7.12
C ILE A 214 6.03 10.42 -8.38
N ASN A 215 6.26 10.99 -9.57
CA ASN A 215 6.30 10.22 -10.82
C ASN A 215 7.43 9.17 -10.77
N ILE A 216 8.56 9.49 -10.15
CA ILE A 216 9.66 8.54 -9.91
C ILE A 216 9.19 7.34 -9.08
N ILE A 217 8.36 7.57 -8.05
CA ILE A 217 7.76 6.49 -7.27
C ILE A 217 6.87 5.61 -8.17
N GLY A 218 6.03 6.24 -9.00
CA GLY A 218 5.16 5.52 -9.94
C GLY A 218 5.93 4.66 -10.93
N HIS A 219 6.98 5.20 -11.54
CA HIS A 219 7.86 4.44 -12.45
C HIS A 219 8.65 3.34 -11.72
N GLY A 220 9.09 3.59 -10.48
CA GLY A 220 9.77 2.59 -9.66
C GLY A 220 8.87 1.40 -9.29
N LEU A 221 7.60 1.67 -8.93
CA LEU A 221 6.59 0.64 -8.69
C LEU A 221 6.27 -0.17 -9.95
N GLU A 222 6.19 0.49 -11.10
CA GLU A 222 6.00 -0.18 -12.39
C GLU A 222 7.13 -1.16 -12.69
N ALA A 223 8.39 -0.70 -12.57
CA ALA A 223 9.57 -1.53 -12.79
C ALA A 223 9.66 -2.68 -11.78
N TYR A 224 9.29 -2.44 -10.51
CA TYR A 224 9.21 -3.47 -9.49
C TYR A 224 8.17 -4.53 -9.84
N ARG A 225 6.95 -4.12 -10.23
CA ARG A 225 5.89 -5.03 -10.69
C ARG A 225 6.37 -5.90 -11.85
N ASN A 226 7.03 -5.32 -12.85
CA ASN A 226 7.55 -6.07 -13.99
C ASN A 226 8.60 -7.10 -13.58
N THR A 227 9.43 -6.79 -12.58
CA THR A 227 10.38 -7.75 -12.01
C THR A 227 9.65 -8.95 -11.38
N LEU A 228 8.54 -8.71 -10.69
CA LEU A 228 7.72 -9.77 -10.09
C LEU A 228 6.99 -10.63 -11.15
N VAL A 229 6.50 -10.02 -12.23
CA VAL A 229 5.89 -10.75 -13.37
C VAL A 229 6.91 -11.71 -13.98
N HIS A 230 8.13 -11.25 -14.23
CA HIS A 230 9.19 -12.10 -14.77
C HIS A 230 9.66 -13.20 -13.81
N ALA A 231 9.47 -13.04 -12.50
CA ALA A 231 9.80 -14.07 -11.51
C ALA A 231 8.71 -15.15 -11.38
N LYS A 232 7.48 -14.90 -11.87
CA LYS A 232 6.40 -15.90 -11.94
C LYS A 232 6.53 -16.85 -13.14
N VAL A 233 7.28 -16.46 -14.18
CA VAL A 233 7.58 -17.25 -15.38
C VAL A 233 8.84 -18.07 -15.14
#